data_AF-A0A9J6C7C0-F1
#
_entry.id   AF-A0A9J6C7C0-F1
#
_cell.length_a   1.000
_cell.length_b   1.000
_cell.length_c   1.000
_cell.angle_alpha   90.00
_cell.angle_beta   90.00
_cell.angle_gamma   90.00
#
_symmetry.space_group_name_H-M   'P 1'
#
loop_
_entity.id
_entity.type
_entity.pdbx_description
1 polymer ?
#
loop_
_entity_poly.entity_id
_entity_poly.type
_entity_poly.pdbx_seq_one_letter_code
_entity_poly.pdbx_strand_id
1 'polypeptide(L)'
;MSKLYLFPISVFLLFQITFLVTYIASILQNHVVPDVPYISDSATYSPESCIFGQLINTGCVLLGITIYIRYRQIAHVIDHHEVLKELVEKLNKRSLYIGLISAYGISIVANFQETNVRPMHYVGAFTCFGLGSLYLWHSSIISYRLEPYLTLKKALFRIILSVFSTIFFVIVAVCGVISHIKFNGQDPRHWYPSDGGFRYHVASSVSEWIVATIFSFFILSYTDEFKYINFEHPQISFIIIEQEIETTILVEAIDANIEADA
;
A
#
# COMPACT_ATOMS: atom_id res chain seq x y z
N MET A 1 9.66 -22.41 -8.47
CA MET A 1 8.37 -21.71 -8.27
C MET A 1 8.63 -20.38 -7.58
N SER A 2 8.08 -19.28 -8.11
CA SER A 2 8.23 -17.96 -7.50
C SER A 2 7.51 -17.89 -6.13
N LYS A 3 8.19 -17.37 -5.10
CA LYS A 3 7.65 -17.25 -3.72
C LYS A 3 6.81 -15.99 -3.53
N LEU A 4 5.89 -15.69 -4.46
CA LEU A 4 5.14 -14.42 -4.47
C LEU A 4 4.23 -14.24 -3.26
N TYR A 5 3.77 -15.33 -2.66
CA TYR A 5 2.97 -15.30 -1.43
C TYR A 5 3.68 -14.65 -0.24
N LEU A 6 5.01 -14.48 -0.29
CA LEU A 6 5.76 -13.77 0.74
C LEU A 6 5.50 -12.26 0.73
N PHE A 7 5.11 -11.66 -0.39
CA PHE A 7 4.82 -10.22 -0.46
C PHE A 7 3.67 -9.80 0.46
N PRO A 8 2.45 -10.38 0.37
CA PRO A 8 1.36 -10.01 1.28
C PRO A 8 1.66 -10.32 2.75
N ILE A 9 2.39 -11.40 3.04
CA ILE A 9 2.86 -11.72 4.40
C ILE A 9 3.81 -10.63 4.91
N SER A 10 4.78 -10.22 4.07
CA SER A 10 5.77 -9.21 4.44
C SER A 10 5.11 -7.86 4.68
N VAL A 11 4.15 -7.45 3.86
CA VAL A 11 3.37 -6.23 4.08
C VAL A 11 2.64 -6.28 5.43
N PHE A 12 1.93 -7.38 5.70
CA PHE A 12 1.22 -7.56 6.96
C PHE A 12 2.16 -7.45 8.16
N LEU A 13 3.23 -8.25 8.19
CA LEU A 13 4.16 -8.28 9.32
C LEU A 13 4.88 -6.93 9.48
N LEU A 14 5.36 -6.33 8.39
CA LEU A 14 6.12 -5.09 8.44
C LEU A 14 5.27 -3.95 8.99
N PHE A 15 4.03 -3.78 8.52
CA PHE A 15 3.14 -2.74 9.04
C PHE A 15 2.80 -2.96 10.52
N GLN A 16 2.35 -4.17 10.88
CA GLN A 16 1.96 -4.47 12.26
C GLN A 16 3.13 -4.33 13.25
N ILE A 17 4.31 -4.83 12.89
CA ILE A 17 5.52 -4.68 13.71
C ILE A 17 5.91 -3.22 13.82
N THR A 18 5.88 -2.46 12.72
CA THR A 18 6.25 -1.03 12.75
C THR A 18 5.34 -0.23 13.67
N PHE A 19 4.02 -0.44 13.59
CA PHE A 19 3.05 0.24 14.45
C PHE A 19 3.30 -0.05 15.93
N LEU A 20 3.52 -1.33 16.28
CA LEU A 20 3.77 -1.72 17.67
C LEU A 20 5.12 -1.22 18.19
N VAL A 21 6.18 -1.33 17.39
CA VAL A 21 7.53 -0.90 17.79
C VAL A 21 7.58 0.61 18.01
N THR A 22 6.98 1.39 17.11
CA THR A 22 6.97 2.85 17.23
C THR A 22 6.10 3.31 18.40
N TYR A 23 4.96 2.68 18.64
CA TYR A 23 4.15 2.91 19.84
C TYR A 23 4.88 2.60 21.16
N ILE A 24 5.54 1.44 21.25
CA ILE A 24 6.31 1.08 22.45
C ILE A 24 7.46 2.08 22.65
N ALA A 25 8.18 2.43 21.58
CA ALA A 25 9.26 3.40 21.64
C ALA A 25 8.75 4.78 22.10
N SER A 26 7.62 5.26 21.57
CA SER A 26 7.06 6.56 21.94
C SER A 26 6.63 6.63 23.40
N ILE A 27 6.13 5.51 23.97
CA ILE A 27 5.85 5.44 25.41
C ILE A 27 7.15 5.53 26.21
N LEU A 28 8.18 4.75 25.83
CA LEU A 28 9.45 4.72 26.54
C LEU A 28 10.17 6.08 26.53
N GLN A 29 9.95 6.89 25.49
CA GLN A 29 10.47 8.26 25.38
C GLN A 29 9.57 9.33 26.03
N ASN A 30 8.40 8.96 26.56
CA ASN A 30 7.36 9.90 27.02
C ASN A 30 6.90 10.90 25.94
N HIS A 31 6.90 10.46 24.69
CA HIS A 31 6.40 11.24 23.56
C HIS A 31 4.87 11.19 23.43
N VAL A 32 4.25 10.16 24.00
CA VAL A 32 2.79 9.97 24.06
C VAL A 32 2.39 9.43 25.44
N VAL A 33 1.12 9.64 25.79
CA VAL A 33 0.49 8.99 26.96
C VAL A 33 0.35 7.49 26.68
N PRO A 34 0.54 6.59 27.69
CA PRO A 34 0.37 5.16 27.52
C PRO A 34 -1.12 4.77 27.52
N ASP A 35 -1.85 5.25 26.52
CA ASP A 35 -3.24 4.93 26.22
C ASP A 35 -3.35 4.37 24.78
N VAL A 36 -4.31 4.82 23.96
CA VAL A 36 -4.39 4.45 22.54
C VAL A 36 -4.29 5.73 21.70
N PRO A 37 -3.08 6.28 21.52
CA PRO A 37 -2.86 7.44 20.66
C PRO A 37 -3.08 7.05 19.19
N TYR A 38 -3.17 8.04 18.30
CA TYR A 38 -3.09 7.74 16.87
C TYR A 38 -1.75 7.07 16.56
N ILE A 39 -1.73 6.19 15.55
CA ILE A 39 -0.49 5.60 15.02
C ILE A 39 0.45 6.73 14.59
N SER A 40 -0.09 7.78 13.96
CA SER A 40 0.69 8.94 13.53
C SER A 40 1.30 9.73 14.69
N ASP A 41 0.61 9.84 15.83
CA ASP A 41 1.16 10.49 17.04
C ASP A 41 2.38 9.70 17.56
N SER A 42 2.29 8.38 17.62
CA SER A 42 3.40 7.52 18.08
C SER A 42 4.64 7.55 17.18
N ALA A 43 4.51 8.04 15.95
CA ALA A 43 5.56 8.07 14.95
C ALA A 43 5.99 9.50 14.57
N THR A 44 5.68 10.49 15.39
CA THR A 44 5.89 11.90 15.01
C THR A 44 7.28 12.44 15.37
N TYR A 45 7.85 12.01 16.50
CA TYR A 45 9.16 12.48 16.98
C TYR A 45 10.29 11.50 16.63
N SER A 46 11.54 11.98 16.63
CA SER A 46 12.70 11.10 16.45
C SER A 46 13.08 10.43 17.79
N PRO A 47 13.51 9.15 17.76
CA PRO A 47 13.87 8.34 16.59
C PRO A 47 12.71 7.59 15.91
N GLU A 48 11.51 7.58 16.48
CA GLU A 48 10.35 6.80 16.03
C GLU A 48 9.94 7.14 14.60
N SER A 49 9.92 8.43 14.27
CA SER A 49 9.58 8.95 12.94
C SER A 49 10.53 8.47 11.85
N CYS A 50 11.82 8.34 12.17
CA CYS A 50 12.82 7.82 11.24
C CYS A 50 12.61 6.32 10.99
N ILE A 51 12.35 5.56 12.06
CA ILE A 51 12.07 4.12 11.98
C ILE A 51 10.77 3.88 11.21
N PHE A 52 9.70 4.61 11.57
CA PHE A 52 8.41 4.56 10.92
C PHE A 52 8.55 4.88 9.42
N GLY A 53 9.17 6.00 9.08
CA GLY A 53 9.41 6.42 7.70
C GLY A 53 10.11 5.34 6.90
N GLN A 54 11.23 4.79 7.40
CA GLN A 54 12.00 3.77 6.70
C GLN A 54 11.19 2.49 6.45
N LEU A 55 10.55 1.94 7.50
CA LEU A 55 9.85 0.66 7.42
C LEU A 55 8.53 0.78 6.67
N ILE A 56 7.76 1.86 6.87
CA ILE A 56 6.49 2.08 6.17
C ILE A 56 6.71 2.39 4.69
N ASN A 57 7.73 3.16 4.30
CA ASN A 57 8.07 3.35 2.88
C ASN A 57 8.47 2.03 2.22
N THR A 58 9.24 1.17 2.92
CA THR A 58 9.57 -0.17 2.43
C THR A 58 8.29 -1.00 2.22
N GLY A 59 7.39 -0.99 3.20
CA GLY A 59 6.11 -1.70 3.10
C GLY A 59 5.17 -1.14 2.01
N CYS A 60 5.20 0.18 1.75
CA CYS A 60 4.49 0.81 0.65
C CYS A 60 4.91 0.24 -0.71
N VAL A 61 6.22 0.07 -0.95
CA VAL A 61 6.73 -0.56 -2.18
C VAL A 61 6.27 -2.01 -2.30
N LEU A 62 6.39 -2.79 -1.22
CA LEU A 62 5.93 -4.19 -1.18
C LEU A 62 4.40 -4.30 -1.41
N LEU A 63 3.63 -3.35 -0.89
CA LEU A 63 2.19 -3.26 -1.12
C LEU A 63 1.89 -2.96 -2.59
N GLY A 64 2.60 -2.01 -3.21
CA GLY A 64 2.47 -1.71 -4.63
C GLY A 64 2.73 -2.95 -5.51
N ILE A 65 3.80 -3.71 -5.20
CA ILE A 65 4.09 -4.98 -5.86
C ILE A 65 2.95 -6.00 -5.65
N THR A 66 2.44 -6.12 -4.42
CA THR A 66 1.32 -7.02 -4.10
C THR A 66 0.06 -6.66 -4.90
N ILE A 67 -0.27 -5.38 -5.00
CA ILE A 67 -1.41 -4.87 -5.78
C ILE A 67 -1.21 -5.17 -7.27
N TYR A 68 0.01 -5.00 -7.79
CA TYR A 68 0.32 -5.31 -9.18
C TYR A 68 0.20 -6.81 -9.47
N ILE A 69 0.73 -7.68 -8.61
CA ILE A 69 0.58 -9.14 -8.75
C ILE A 69 -0.90 -9.51 -8.75
N ARG A 70 -1.70 -8.91 -7.85
CA ARG A 70 -3.16 -9.12 -7.82
C ARG A 70 -3.82 -8.72 -9.13
N TYR A 71 -3.46 -7.56 -9.68
CA TYR A 71 -3.96 -7.11 -10.98
C TYR A 71 -3.62 -8.11 -12.10
N ARG A 72 -2.36 -8.59 -12.17
CA ARG A 72 -1.90 -9.55 -13.18
C ARG A 72 -2.56 -10.91 -13.03
N GLN A 73 -2.76 -11.37 -11.79
CA GLN A 73 -3.51 -12.60 -11.50
C GLN A 73 -4.92 -12.52 -12.10
N ILE A 74 -5.64 -11.44 -11.84
CA ILE A 74 -6.99 -11.25 -12.35
C ILE A 74 -6.97 -11.14 -13.88
N ALA A 75 -6.05 -10.36 -14.45
CA ALA A 75 -5.91 -10.21 -15.91
C ALA A 75 -5.71 -11.58 -16.60
N HIS A 76 -4.86 -12.43 -16.05
CA HIS A 76 -4.63 -13.77 -16.58
C HIS A 76 -5.88 -14.64 -16.54
N VAL A 77 -6.66 -14.60 -15.45
CA VAL A 77 -7.91 -15.39 -15.35
C VAL A 77 -8.94 -14.91 -16.36
N ILE A 78 -9.11 -13.59 -16.53
CA ILE A 78 -10.14 -13.06 -17.43
C ILE A 78 -9.79 -13.18 -18.92
N ASP A 79 -8.50 -13.23 -19.29
CA ASP A 79 -8.09 -13.39 -20.69
C ASP A 79 -8.51 -14.72 -21.32
N HIS A 80 -8.88 -15.70 -20.49
CA HIS A 80 -9.41 -16.99 -20.94
C HIS A 80 -10.94 -17.07 -20.88
N HIS A 81 -11.64 -15.97 -20.50
CA HIS A 81 -13.08 -15.96 -20.21
C HIS A 81 -13.75 -14.65 -20.66
N GLU A 82 -14.27 -14.62 -21.89
CA GLU A 82 -14.85 -13.41 -22.52
C GLU A 82 -15.94 -12.73 -21.69
N VAL A 83 -16.92 -13.49 -21.17
CA VAL A 83 -18.00 -12.94 -20.34
C VAL A 83 -17.46 -12.28 -19.06
N LEU A 84 -16.47 -12.91 -18.43
CA LEU A 84 -15.87 -12.38 -17.22
C LEU A 84 -15.01 -11.15 -17.52
N LYS A 85 -14.31 -11.16 -18.65
CA LYS A 85 -13.50 -10.04 -19.14
C LYS A 85 -14.32 -8.77 -19.29
N GLU A 86 -15.48 -8.85 -19.95
CA GLU A 86 -16.39 -7.72 -20.11
C GLU A 86 -16.81 -7.11 -18.75
N LEU A 87 -17.07 -7.98 -17.76
CA LEU A 87 -17.53 -7.57 -16.44
C LEU A 87 -16.43 -7.03 -15.52
N VAL A 88 -15.19 -7.48 -15.67
CA VAL A 88 -14.13 -7.31 -14.66
C VAL A 88 -12.94 -6.48 -15.17
N GLU A 89 -12.64 -6.45 -16.46
CA GLU A 89 -11.39 -5.86 -16.97
C GLU A 89 -11.23 -4.38 -16.57
N LYS A 90 -12.26 -3.56 -16.82
CA LYS A 90 -12.25 -2.13 -16.46
C LYS A 90 -12.11 -1.94 -14.94
N LEU A 91 -12.80 -2.77 -14.17
CA LEU A 91 -12.77 -2.73 -12.71
C LEU A 91 -11.38 -3.12 -12.16
N ASN A 92 -10.73 -4.11 -12.78
CA ASN A 92 -9.39 -4.56 -12.43
C ASN A 92 -8.34 -3.47 -12.70
N LYS A 93 -8.38 -2.84 -13.88
CA LYS A 93 -7.51 -1.69 -14.22
C LYS A 93 -7.73 -0.51 -13.26
N ARG A 94 -8.99 -0.18 -12.95
CA ARG A 94 -9.31 0.86 -11.96
C ARG A 94 -8.78 0.51 -10.57
N SER A 95 -8.93 -0.74 -10.14
CA SER A 95 -8.43 -1.23 -8.86
C SER A 95 -6.92 -1.07 -8.75
N LEU A 96 -6.17 -1.39 -9.82
CA LEU A 96 -4.72 -1.19 -9.86
C LEU A 96 -4.34 0.26 -9.57
N TYR A 97 -4.87 1.23 -10.32
CA TYR A 97 -4.49 2.64 -10.15
C TYR A 97 -4.90 3.18 -8.77
N ILE A 98 -6.13 2.89 -8.32
CA ILE A 98 -6.60 3.31 -6.98
C ILE A 98 -5.71 2.72 -5.88
N GLY A 99 -5.35 1.43 -5.99
CA GLY A 99 -4.46 0.78 -5.05
C GLY A 99 -3.06 1.38 -5.03
N LEU A 100 -2.47 1.67 -6.20
CA LEU A 100 -1.15 2.30 -6.28
C LEU A 100 -1.14 3.72 -5.72
N ILE A 101 -2.18 4.52 -5.98
CA ILE A 101 -2.31 5.88 -5.41
C ILE A 101 -2.52 5.80 -3.89
N SER A 102 -3.32 4.85 -3.41
CA SER A 102 -3.48 4.59 -1.97
C SER A 102 -2.15 4.23 -1.30
N ALA A 103 -1.35 3.35 -1.92
CA ALA A 103 -0.01 3.02 -1.45
C ALA A 103 0.90 4.26 -1.42
N TYR A 104 0.86 5.11 -2.45
CA TYR A 104 1.57 6.38 -2.44
C TYR A 104 1.12 7.31 -1.29
N GLY A 105 -0.17 7.30 -0.94
CA GLY A 105 -0.69 7.97 0.24
C GLY A 105 -0.02 7.50 1.55
N ILE A 106 0.26 6.21 1.69
CA ILE A 106 1.01 5.65 2.82
C ILE A 106 2.43 6.27 2.89
N SER A 107 3.12 6.37 1.75
CA SER A 107 4.43 7.01 1.69
C SER A 107 4.36 8.48 2.12
N ILE A 108 3.33 9.23 1.71
CA ILE A 108 3.15 10.61 2.18
C ILE A 108 3.01 10.66 3.71
N VAL A 109 2.11 9.86 4.29
CA VAL A 109 1.91 9.82 5.76
C VAL A 109 3.20 9.48 6.50
N ALA A 110 4.01 8.56 5.96
CA ALA A 110 5.25 8.11 6.57
C ALA A 110 6.36 9.17 6.60
N ASN A 111 6.32 10.15 5.68
CA ASN A 111 7.38 11.16 5.55
C ASN A 111 6.92 12.56 6.00
N PHE A 112 5.62 12.86 5.97
CA PHE A 112 5.06 14.13 6.38
C PHE A 112 4.30 13.93 7.70
N GLN A 113 5.00 14.09 8.81
CA GLN A 113 4.43 13.96 10.15
C GLN A 113 3.37 15.04 10.40
N GLU A 114 2.36 14.71 11.19
CA GLU A 114 1.26 15.63 11.49
C GLU A 114 1.76 16.89 12.23
N THR A 115 2.82 16.78 13.05
CA THR A 115 3.41 17.91 13.77
C THR A 115 4.24 18.83 12.88
N ASN A 116 4.78 18.32 11.76
CA ASN A 116 5.70 19.07 10.92
C ASN A 116 4.97 19.71 9.72
N VAL A 117 4.16 18.93 9.00
CA VAL A 117 3.46 19.39 7.79
C VAL A 117 2.04 18.83 7.77
N ARG A 118 1.23 19.23 8.75
CA ARG A 118 -0.17 18.78 8.95
C ARG A 118 -1.02 18.71 7.68
N PRO A 119 -1.04 19.71 6.77
CA PRO A 119 -1.87 19.63 5.55
C PRO A 119 -1.46 18.44 4.66
N MET A 120 -0.16 18.22 4.49
CA MET A 120 0.35 17.09 3.69
C MET A 120 0.08 15.76 4.38
N HIS A 121 0.18 15.71 5.71
CA HIS A 121 -0.19 14.53 6.48
C HIS A 121 -1.64 14.10 6.20
N TYR A 122 -2.58 15.04 6.29
CA TYR A 122 -3.99 14.74 6.01
C TYR A 122 -4.24 14.38 4.55
N VAL A 123 -3.59 15.04 3.58
CA VAL A 123 -3.64 14.60 2.17
C VAL A 123 -3.20 13.15 2.04
N GLY A 124 -2.09 12.79 2.68
CA GLY A 124 -1.61 11.40 2.74
C GLY A 124 -2.63 10.46 3.38
N ALA A 125 -3.17 10.82 4.54
CA ALA A 125 -4.09 9.97 5.31
C ALA A 125 -5.40 9.71 4.54
N PHE A 126 -6.02 10.74 3.97
CA PHE A 126 -7.22 10.59 3.14
C PHE A 126 -6.94 9.84 1.84
N THR A 127 -5.76 10.02 1.24
CA THR A 127 -5.34 9.24 0.06
C THR A 127 -5.16 7.77 0.42
N CYS A 128 -4.44 7.48 1.50
CA CYS A 128 -4.20 6.14 2.02
C CYS A 128 -5.52 5.43 2.36
N PHE A 129 -6.27 5.95 3.35
CA PHE A 129 -7.44 5.27 3.89
C PHE A 129 -8.67 5.39 2.99
N GLY A 130 -8.88 6.55 2.36
CA GLY A 130 -10.02 6.79 1.47
C GLY A 130 -9.91 5.95 0.19
N LEU A 131 -8.83 6.12 -0.58
CA LEU A 131 -8.64 5.32 -1.79
C LEU A 131 -8.35 3.86 -1.47
N GLY A 132 -7.72 3.57 -0.33
CA GLY A 132 -7.55 2.20 0.14
C GLY A 132 -8.89 1.50 0.38
N SER A 133 -9.85 2.16 1.05
CA SER A 133 -11.20 1.62 1.23
C SER A 133 -11.88 1.34 -0.13
N LEU A 134 -11.70 2.22 -1.13
CA LEU A 134 -12.20 1.97 -2.49
C LEU A 134 -11.50 0.78 -3.17
N TYR A 135 -10.18 0.63 -2.97
CA TYR A 135 -9.43 -0.53 -3.44
C TYR A 135 -9.94 -1.84 -2.82
N LEU A 136 -10.21 -1.86 -1.52
CA LEU A 136 -10.78 -3.00 -0.80
C LEU A 136 -12.12 -3.41 -1.42
N TRP A 137 -13.02 -2.44 -1.66
CA TRP A 137 -14.30 -2.70 -2.31
C TRP A 137 -14.16 -3.24 -3.74
N HIS A 138 -13.34 -2.62 -4.58
CA HIS A 138 -13.10 -3.13 -5.93
C HIS A 138 -12.55 -4.55 -5.92
N SER A 139 -11.52 -4.79 -5.12
CA SER A 139 -10.90 -6.11 -5.00
C SER A 139 -11.86 -7.17 -4.45
N SER A 140 -12.79 -6.80 -3.56
CA SER A 140 -13.85 -7.67 -3.06
C SER A 140 -14.88 -8.03 -4.11
N ILE A 141 -15.39 -7.03 -4.85
CA ILE A 141 -16.35 -7.24 -5.94
C ILE A 141 -15.74 -8.12 -7.03
N ILE A 142 -14.48 -7.85 -7.41
CA ILE A 142 -13.76 -8.69 -8.37
C ILE A 142 -13.63 -10.12 -7.84
N SER A 143 -13.25 -10.29 -6.57
CA SER A 143 -13.12 -11.62 -5.95
C SER A 143 -14.43 -12.41 -5.96
N TYR A 144 -15.56 -11.73 -5.76
CA TYR A 144 -16.89 -12.34 -5.82
C TYR A 144 -17.27 -12.75 -7.25
N ARG A 145 -16.98 -11.91 -8.25
CA ARG A 145 -17.24 -12.19 -9.67
C ARG A 145 -16.34 -13.30 -10.25
N LEU A 146 -15.23 -13.61 -9.59
CA LEU A 146 -14.28 -14.65 -9.98
C LEU A 146 -14.66 -16.05 -9.49
N GLU A 147 -15.79 -16.25 -8.81
CA GLU A 147 -16.30 -17.59 -8.52
C GLU A 147 -16.57 -18.34 -9.86
N PRO A 148 -16.16 -19.62 -10.02
CA PRO A 148 -15.54 -20.53 -9.03
C PRO A 148 -14.01 -20.49 -8.94
N TYR A 149 -13.30 -19.70 -9.77
CA TYR A 149 -11.82 -19.58 -9.76
C TYR A 149 -11.27 -19.09 -8.41
N LEU A 150 -12.09 -18.33 -7.68
CA LEU A 150 -11.86 -17.98 -6.29
C LEU A 150 -13.01 -18.47 -5.42
N THR A 151 -12.67 -19.07 -4.28
CA THR A 151 -13.67 -19.61 -3.37
C THR A 151 -14.58 -18.51 -2.84
N LEU A 152 -15.91 -18.74 -2.84
CA LEU A 152 -16.90 -17.82 -2.29
C LEU A 152 -16.57 -17.38 -0.86
N LYS A 153 -16.06 -18.28 -0.01
CA LYS A 153 -15.67 -17.97 1.37
C LYS A 153 -14.64 -16.82 1.45
N LYS A 154 -13.62 -16.84 0.59
CA LYS A 154 -12.61 -15.77 0.51
C LYS A 154 -13.21 -14.46 0.00
N ALA A 155 -14.10 -14.53 -1.00
CA ALA A 155 -14.79 -13.34 -1.51
C ALA A 155 -15.65 -12.68 -0.43
N LEU A 156 -16.46 -13.46 0.30
CA LEU A 156 -17.29 -12.96 1.40
C LEU A 156 -16.44 -12.39 2.54
N PHE A 157 -15.34 -13.04 2.89
CA PHE A 157 -14.40 -12.52 3.89
C PHE A 157 -13.87 -11.12 3.49
N ARG A 158 -13.47 -10.93 2.24
CA ARG A 158 -13.02 -9.63 1.73
C ARG A 158 -14.13 -8.57 1.74
N ILE A 159 -15.36 -8.94 1.40
CA ILE A 159 -16.51 -8.04 1.51
C ILE A 159 -16.72 -7.59 2.96
N ILE A 160 -16.68 -8.52 3.92
CA ILE A 160 -16.82 -8.22 5.35
C ILE A 160 -15.73 -7.23 5.78
N LEU A 161 -14.47 -7.48 5.43
CA LEU A 161 -13.37 -6.56 5.72
C LEU A 161 -13.59 -5.18 5.09
N SER A 162 -14.11 -5.10 3.86
CA SER A 162 -14.38 -3.82 3.18
C SER A 162 -15.50 -3.01 3.86
N VAL A 163 -16.54 -3.70 4.35
CA VAL A 163 -17.62 -3.08 5.13
C VAL A 163 -17.06 -2.50 6.44
N PHE A 164 -16.36 -3.32 7.23
CA PHE A 164 -15.77 -2.84 8.49
C PHE A 164 -14.75 -1.73 8.25
N SER A 165 -13.90 -1.85 7.23
CA SER A 165 -12.98 -0.79 6.80
C SER A 165 -13.70 0.54 6.60
N THR A 166 -14.83 0.53 5.90
CA THR A 166 -15.61 1.75 5.61
C THR A 166 -16.19 2.33 6.89
N ILE A 167 -16.75 1.50 7.76
CA ILE A 167 -17.31 1.93 9.06
C ILE A 167 -16.23 2.60 9.90
N PHE A 168 -15.09 1.94 10.11
CA PHE A 168 -14.02 2.48 10.94
C PHE A 168 -13.36 3.71 10.31
N PHE A 169 -13.18 3.75 8.98
CA PHE A 169 -12.69 4.95 8.30
C PHE A 169 -13.62 6.17 8.51
N VAL A 170 -14.95 5.97 8.45
CA VAL A 170 -15.91 7.04 8.75
C VAL A 170 -15.81 7.48 10.22
N ILE A 171 -15.65 6.54 11.15
CA ILE A 171 -15.47 6.88 12.57
C ILE A 171 -14.19 7.69 12.77
N VAL A 172 -13.05 7.28 12.19
CA VAL A 172 -11.79 8.04 12.23
C VAL A 172 -12.01 9.46 11.72
N ALA A 173 -12.59 9.62 10.53
CA ALA A 173 -12.77 10.93 9.94
C ALA A 173 -13.70 11.84 10.76
N VAL A 174 -14.86 11.33 11.17
CA VAL A 174 -15.88 12.13 11.87
C VAL A 174 -15.47 12.41 13.31
N CYS A 175 -15.07 11.39 14.07
CA CYS A 175 -14.65 11.57 15.46
C CYS A 175 -13.33 12.35 15.55
N GLY A 176 -12.40 12.16 14.61
CA GLY A 176 -11.17 12.94 14.51
C GLY A 176 -11.45 14.44 14.37
N VAL A 177 -12.29 14.83 13.41
CA VAL A 177 -12.69 16.24 13.21
C VAL A 177 -13.39 16.80 14.46
N ILE A 178 -14.36 16.07 15.02
CA ILE A 178 -15.08 16.53 16.22
C ILE A 178 -14.13 16.68 17.41
N SER A 179 -13.17 15.76 17.58
CA SER A 179 -12.20 15.81 18.67
C SER A 179 -11.36 17.08 18.61
N HIS A 180 -10.80 17.40 17.43
CA HIS A 180 -9.98 18.60 17.25
C HIS A 180 -10.77 19.91 17.40
N ILE A 181 -12.03 19.95 16.97
CA ILE A 181 -12.91 21.12 17.19
C ILE A 181 -13.17 21.34 18.69
N LYS A 182 -13.30 20.26 19.46
CA LYS A 182 -13.63 20.31 20.89
C LYS A 182 -12.41 20.38 21.81
N PHE A 183 -11.20 20.25 21.26
CA PHE A 183 -9.97 20.23 22.03
C PHE A 183 -9.70 21.59 22.67
N ASN A 184 -9.43 21.60 23.97
CA ASN A 184 -9.08 22.78 24.76
C ASN A 184 -7.82 22.55 25.64
N GLY A 185 -7.13 21.43 25.46
CA GLY A 185 -5.85 21.14 26.10
C GLY A 185 -4.70 21.99 25.56
N GLN A 186 -3.56 21.92 26.24
CA GLN A 186 -2.35 22.68 25.86
C GLN A 186 -1.50 21.95 24.83
N ASP A 187 -1.45 20.61 24.91
CA ASP A 187 -0.64 19.78 24.02
C ASP A 187 -1.53 18.79 23.25
N PRO A 188 -1.67 18.95 21.92
CA PRO A 188 -2.50 18.06 21.10
C PRO A 188 -1.96 16.62 20.98
N ARG A 189 -0.85 16.27 21.64
CA ARG A 189 -0.30 14.90 21.72
C ARG A 189 -0.49 14.23 23.07
N HIS A 190 -0.78 15.01 24.10
CA HIS A 190 -1.07 14.49 25.43
C HIS A 190 -2.55 14.76 25.74
N TRP A 191 -3.39 13.81 25.32
CA TRP A 191 -4.82 13.89 25.53
C TRP A 191 -5.20 13.36 26.91
N TYR A 192 -5.90 14.18 27.69
CA TYR A 192 -6.50 13.81 28.96
C TYR A 192 -8.03 13.94 28.92
N PRO A 193 -8.76 13.20 29.78
CA PRO A 193 -10.21 13.33 29.88
C PRO A 193 -10.73 14.76 30.11
N SER A 194 -9.89 15.65 30.66
CA SER A 194 -10.18 17.06 30.89
C SER A 194 -10.14 17.94 29.65
N ASP A 195 -9.47 17.52 28.57
CA ASP A 195 -9.05 18.40 27.47
C ASP A 195 -10.12 18.67 26.41
N GLY A 196 -11.38 18.31 26.71
CA GLY A 196 -12.49 18.44 25.77
C GLY A 196 -12.35 17.50 24.56
N GLY A 197 -13.45 16.92 24.11
CA GLY A 197 -13.41 16.03 22.94
C GLY A 197 -12.68 14.69 23.12
N PHE A 198 -12.07 14.41 24.28
CA PHE A 198 -11.29 13.20 24.59
C PHE A 198 -11.96 11.89 24.14
N ARG A 199 -13.26 11.71 24.42
CA ARG A 199 -13.99 10.49 24.01
C ARG A 199 -14.04 10.30 22.50
N TYR A 200 -14.12 11.40 21.74
CA TYR A 200 -14.08 11.35 20.28
C TYR A 200 -12.66 11.09 19.78
N HIS A 201 -11.64 11.66 20.44
CA HIS A 201 -10.25 11.34 20.15
C HIS A 201 -10.00 9.84 20.31
N VAL A 202 -10.30 9.26 21.49
CA VAL A 202 -10.13 7.82 21.74
C VAL A 202 -10.91 6.97 20.72
N ALA A 203 -12.16 7.31 20.42
CA ALA A 203 -12.94 6.57 19.42
C ALA A 203 -12.29 6.61 18.03
N SER A 204 -11.74 7.76 17.65
CA SER A 204 -11.05 7.96 16.40
C SER A 204 -9.71 7.20 16.36
N SER A 205 -8.87 7.35 17.38
CA SER A 205 -7.56 6.69 17.49
C SER A 205 -7.71 5.17 17.47
N VAL A 206 -8.59 4.60 18.30
CA VAL A 206 -8.89 3.16 18.29
C VAL A 206 -9.37 2.70 16.92
N SER A 207 -10.21 3.49 16.25
CA SER A 207 -10.70 3.16 14.90
C SER A 207 -9.59 3.21 13.86
N GLU A 208 -8.58 4.07 14.01
CA GLU A 208 -7.41 4.14 13.13
C GLU A 208 -6.61 2.84 13.21
N TRP A 209 -6.32 2.37 14.42
CA TRP A 209 -5.65 1.09 14.64
C TRP A 209 -6.42 -0.08 14.03
N ILE A 210 -7.75 -0.09 14.20
CA ILE A 210 -8.60 -1.15 13.65
C ILE A 210 -8.60 -1.10 12.12
N VAL A 211 -8.81 0.06 11.48
CA VAL A 211 -8.85 0.16 10.01
C VAL A 211 -7.50 -0.17 9.38
N ALA A 212 -6.38 0.28 9.95
CA ALA A 212 -5.03 -0.06 9.48
C ALA A 212 -4.76 -1.58 9.57
N THR A 213 -5.26 -2.22 10.63
CA THR A 213 -5.19 -3.67 10.83
C THR A 213 -6.06 -4.42 9.83
N ILE A 214 -7.29 -3.96 9.57
CA ILE A 214 -8.18 -4.52 8.55
C ILE A 214 -7.53 -4.47 7.17
N PHE A 215 -6.88 -3.37 6.79
CA PHE A 215 -6.16 -3.26 5.52
C PHE A 215 -5.06 -4.32 5.43
N SER A 216 -4.29 -4.49 6.51
CA SER A 216 -3.22 -5.49 6.59
C SER A 216 -3.77 -6.91 6.41
N PHE A 217 -4.87 -7.27 7.08
CA PHE A 217 -5.53 -8.57 6.92
C PHE A 217 -6.15 -8.77 5.54
N PHE A 218 -6.67 -7.70 4.93
CA PHE A 218 -7.20 -7.76 3.57
C PHE A 218 -6.11 -8.14 2.58
N ILE A 219 -4.94 -7.51 2.68
CA ILE A 219 -3.77 -7.83 1.86
C ILE A 219 -3.26 -9.24 2.16
N LEU A 220 -3.18 -9.63 3.43
CA LEU A 220 -2.79 -10.98 3.85
C LEU A 220 -3.69 -12.06 3.24
N SER A 221 -4.97 -11.75 2.99
CA SER A 221 -5.91 -12.70 2.38
C SER A 221 -5.51 -13.17 0.97
N TYR A 222 -4.60 -12.47 0.28
CA TYR A 222 -4.08 -12.88 -1.03
C TYR A 222 -3.05 -14.01 -0.96
N THR A 223 -2.46 -14.25 0.21
CA THR A 223 -1.34 -15.17 0.41
C THR A 223 -1.56 -16.53 -0.24
N ASP A 224 -2.70 -17.17 0.02
CA ASP A 224 -2.97 -18.50 -0.52
C ASP A 224 -3.09 -18.53 -2.04
N GLU A 225 -3.65 -17.48 -2.63
CA GLU A 225 -3.81 -17.40 -4.08
C GLU A 225 -2.46 -17.20 -4.76
N PHE A 226 -1.58 -16.41 -4.14
CA PHE A 226 -0.25 -16.12 -4.67
C PHE A 226 0.70 -17.32 -4.62
N LYS A 227 0.37 -18.39 -3.87
CA LYS A 227 1.13 -19.66 -3.90
C LYS A 227 1.04 -20.37 -5.25
N TYR A 228 -0.01 -20.09 -6.03
CA TYR A 228 -0.26 -20.74 -7.32
C TYR A 228 0.16 -19.88 -8.52
N ILE A 229 0.81 -18.74 -8.29
CA ILE A 229 1.27 -17.84 -9.35
C ILE A 229 2.75 -18.10 -9.59
N ASN A 230 3.11 -18.43 -10.83
CA ASN A 230 4.48 -18.44 -11.30
C ASN A 230 4.77 -17.14 -12.08
N PHE A 231 5.76 -16.37 -11.64
CA PHE A 231 6.20 -15.17 -12.35
C PHE A 231 7.56 -15.44 -13.01
N GLU A 232 7.58 -15.33 -14.33
CA GLU A 232 8.83 -15.36 -15.10
C GLU A 232 9.43 -13.95 -15.13
N HIS A 233 10.75 -13.86 -14.92
CA HIS A 233 11.44 -12.58 -14.95
C HIS A 233 11.41 -11.98 -16.37
N PRO A 234 11.41 -10.63 -16.49
CA PRO A 234 11.49 -9.99 -17.79
C PRO A 234 12.72 -10.50 -18.57
N GLN A 235 12.53 -10.93 -19.81
CA GLN A 235 13.64 -11.31 -20.68
C GLN A 235 14.35 -10.04 -21.17
N ILE A 236 15.67 -10.00 -21.04
CA ILE A 236 16.50 -8.92 -21.57
C ILE A 236 16.97 -9.35 -22.96
N SER A 237 16.49 -8.69 -23.99
CA SER A 237 16.99 -8.86 -25.37
C SER A 237 17.91 -7.71 -25.74
N PHE A 238 19.12 -8.03 -26.19
CA PHE A 238 20.02 -7.05 -26.77
C PHE A 238 19.56 -6.75 -28.20
N ILE A 239 19.26 -5.49 -28.49
CA ILE A 239 19.10 -5.02 -29.87
C ILE A 239 20.52 -4.82 -30.38
N ILE A 240 21.04 -5.80 -31.11
CA ILE A 240 22.30 -5.62 -31.84
C ILE A 240 22.03 -4.57 -32.90
N ILE A 241 22.64 -3.40 -32.76
CA ILE A 241 22.61 -2.37 -33.79
C ILE A 241 23.58 -2.86 -34.88
N GLU A 242 23.05 -3.50 -35.93
CA GLU A 242 23.84 -4.02 -37.07
C GLU A 242 24.67 -2.94 -37.80
N GLN A 243 24.48 -1.64 -37.50
CA GLN A 243 25.19 -0.55 -38.16
C GLN A 243 26.70 -0.48 -37.85
N GLU A 244 27.18 -0.95 -36.69
CA GLU A 244 28.63 -0.89 -36.39
C GLU A 244 29.43 -1.99 -37.09
N ILE A 245 28.84 -3.15 -37.33
CA ILE A 245 29.52 -4.27 -38.00
C ILE A 245 29.68 -3.96 -39.50
N GLU A 246 28.65 -3.41 -40.14
CA GLU A 246 28.71 -3.06 -41.56
C GLU A 246 29.70 -1.91 -41.82
N THR A 247 29.75 -0.92 -40.93
CA THR A 247 30.70 0.20 -41.03
C THR A 247 32.14 -0.26 -40.78
N THR A 248 32.37 -1.16 -39.82
CA THR A 248 33.72 -1.69 -39.55
C THR A 248 34.22 -2.54 -40.71
N ILE A 249 33.38 -3.42 -41.26
CA ILE A 249 33.72 -4.24 -42.44
C ILE A 249 33.99 -3.36 -43.67
N LEU A 250 33.19 -2.30 -43.89
CA LEU A 250 33.43 -1.36 -44.99
C LEU A 250 34.74 -0.59 -44.84
N VAL A 251 35.07 -0.13 -43.63
CA VAL A 251 36.33 0.58 -43.36
C VAL A 251 37.52 -0.36 -43.54
N GLU A 252 37.47 -1.58 -43.00
CA GLU A 252 38.53 -2.58 -43.19
C GLU A 252 38.72 -2.97 -44.67
N ALA A 253 37.62 -3.07 -45.44
CA ALA A 253 37.69 -3.36 -46.87
C ALA A 253 38.24 -2.19 -47.69
N ILE A 254 37.98 -0.95 -47.29
CA ILE A 254 38.54 0.26 -47.92
C ILE A 254 40.04 0.36 -47.64
N ASP A 255 40.46 0.17 -46.39
CA ASP A 255 41.87 0.24 -46.00
C ASP A 255 42.71 -0.85 -46.69
N ALA A 256 42.19 -2.08 -46.80
CA ALA A 256 42.86 -3.17 -47.51
C ALA A 256 43.03 -2.91 -49.02
N ASN A 257 42.10 -2.20 -49.67
CA ASN A 257 42.24 -1.83 -51.09
C ASN A 257 43.26 -0.69 -51.29
N ILE A 258 43.35 0.24 -50.34
CA ILE A 258 44.33 1.34 -50.41
C ILE A 258 45.77 0.81 -50.25
N GLU A 259 45.99 -0.21 -49.40
CA GLU A 259 47.30 -0.86 -49.26
C GLU A 259 47.69 -1.71 -50.49
N ALA A 260 46.73 -2.22 -51.25
CA ALA A 260 47.00 -3.03 -52.45
C ALA A 260 47.37 -2.20 -53.69
N ASP A 261 46.98 -0.92 -53.72
CA ASP A 261 47.21 0.03 -54.83
C ASP A 261 48.44 0.95 -54.61
N ALA A 262 49.19 0.77 -53.52
CA ALA A 262 50.42 1.51 -53.17
C ALA A 262 51.70 0.68 -53.46
#